data_AF-A0A5M3Z7L4-F1
#
_entry.id   AF-A0A5M3Z7L4-F1
#
_cell.length_a   1.000
_cell.length_b   1.000
_cell.length_c   1.000
_cell.angle_alpha   90.00
_cell.angle_beta   90.00
_cell.angle_gamma   90.00
#
_symmetry.space_group_name_H-M   'P 1'
#
loop_
_entity.id
_entity.type
_entity.pdbx_description
1 polymer ?
#
loop_
_entity_poly.entity_id
_entity_poly.type
_entity_poly.pdbx_seq_one_letter_code
_entity_poly.pdbx_strand_id
1 'polypeptide(L)'
;MGDRISFKVLASVSHAEESTIPLACATAWLVLFSKECLHLDRVKDKRISVPSWAAVVRASSFSPIPHADLVLLYGAKHLFDYKDVNIVEKIKQAAPYLQHIFDAVGNPTSSIPASHTLRSGGTLCTVRPGKDHTDNVAAGARVTDVLVWTAFLENHSYGFSKRARTLRRTLRGVRVVRSSHPKIYHGPDAAPEGLQKDQDGKISVYKIVYEL
;
A
#
# COMPACT_ATOMS: atom_id res chain seq x y z
N MET A 1 -7.14 22.55 -12.14
CA MET A 1 -7.39 21.51 -11.10
C MET A 1 -6.13 20.70 -10.78
N GLY A 2 -5.25 20.44 -11.76
CA GLY A 2 -4.02 19.64 -11.61
C GLY A 2 -2.97 20.13 -10.60
N ASP A 3 -2.70 21.44 -10.50
CA ASP A 3 -1.63 22.00 -9.63
C ASP A 3 -1.82 21.78 -8.12
N ARG A 4 -3.00 21.28 -7.72
CA ARG A 4 -3.40 21.15 -6.32
C ARG A 4 -3.20 19.73 -5.77
N ILE A 5 -3.17 18.72 -6.64
CA ILE A 5 -2.90 17.29 -6.30
C ILE A 5 -1.51 16.82 -6.77
N SER A 6 -0.76 17.66 -7.49
CA SER A 6 0.60 17.36 -7.91
C SER A 6 1.65 17.74 -6.85
N PHE A 7 2.76 17.00 -6.85
CA PHE A 7 3.95 17.29 -6.07
C PHE A 7 5.17 17.07 -6.96
N LYS A 8 6.26 17.80 -6.70
CA LYS A 8 7.52 17.57 -7.40
C LYS A 8 8.11 16.24 -6.95
N VAL A 9 8.45 15.38 -7.88
CA VAL A 9 9.31 14.21 -7.63
C VAL A 9 10.77 14.66 -7.69
N LEU A 10 11.68 13.88 -7.11
CA LEU A 10 13.12 14.17 -7.12
C LEU A 10 13.64 14.23 -8.57
N ALA A 11 14.52 15.18 -8.87
CA ALA A 11 15.02 15.46 -10.22
C ALA A 11 15.87 14.34 -10.88
N SER A 12 15.99 13.17 -10.25
CA SER A 12 16.87 12.07 -10.64
C SER A 12 16.14 10.79 -11.08
N VAL A 13 14.83 10.85 -11.34
CA VAL A 13 14.04 9.70 -11.82
C VAL A 13 13.39 10.03 -13.16
N SER A 14 13.21 9.02 -14.01
CA SER A 14 12.54 9.15 -15.30
C SER A 14 11.05 9.49 -15.13
N HIS A 15 10.42 10.14 -16.11
CA HIS A 15 8.97 10.39 -16.07
C HIS A 15 8.15 9.11 -15.90
N ALA A 16 8.61 8.00 -16.48
CA ALA A 16 7.99 6.70 -16.29
C ALA A 16 8.02 6.27 -14.82
N GLU A 17 9.16 6.39 -14.15
CA GLU A 17 9.29 6.12 -12.72
C GLU A 17 8.46 7.08 -11.86
N GLU A 18 8.45 8.37 -12.17
CA GLU A 18 7.64 9.38 -11.48
C GLU A 18 6.15 9.03 -11.51
N SER A 19 5.66 8.55 -12.65
CA SER A 19 4.25 8.18 -12.85
C SER A 19 3.79 7.03 -11.94
N THR A 20 4.73 6.20 -11.45
CA THR A 20 4.43 5.07 -10.56
C THR A 20 4.08 5.49 -9.12
N ILE A 21 4.37 6.74 -8.75
CA ILE A 21 4.42 7.20 -7.36
C ILE A 21 3.06 7.70 -6.82
N PRO A 22 2.26 8.53 -7.52
CA PRO A 22 1.17 9.28 -6.88
C PRO A 22 0.07 8.43 -6.26
N LEU A 23 -0.52 7.50 -7.04
CA LEU A 23 -1.61 6.63 -6.58
C LEU A 23 -1.16 5.75 -5.42
N ALA A 24 0.07 5.23 -5.54
CA ALA A 24 0.76 4.51 -4.51
C ALA A 24 0.80 5.41 -3.26
N CYS A 25 1.61 6.46 -3.23
CA CYS A 25 1.76 7.34 -2.08
C CYS A 25 0.46 7.78 -1.41
N ALA A 26 -0.57 8.13 -2.18
CA ALA A 26 -1.89 8.46 -1.64
C ALA A 26 -2.51 7.30 -0.85
N THR A 27 -2.46 6.09 -1.40
CA THR A 27 -2.98 4.88 -0.74
C THR A 27 -2.23 4.59 0.56
N ALA A 28 -0.90 4.62 0.61
CA ALA A 28 -0.14 4.31 1.84
C ALA A 28 -0.40 5.37 2.88
N TRP A 29 -0.45 6.64 2.46
CA TRP A 29 -0.76 7.73 3.37
C TRP A 29 -2.12 7.54 4.03
N LEU A 30 -3.15 7.17 3.26
CA LEU A 30 -4.47 6.88 3.79
C LEU A 30 -4.44 5.68 4.74
N VAL A 31 -3.88 4.55 4.29
CA VAL A 31 -3.76 3.33 5.10
C VAL A 31 -3.12 3.62 6.45
N LEU A 32 -1.96 4.29 6.43
CA LEU A 32 -1.17 4.56 7.63
C LEU A 32 -1.83 5.59 8.55
N PHE A 33 -2.37 6.68 8.01
CA PHE A 33 -2.68 7.88 8.82
C PHE A 33 -4.15 8.29 8.82
N SER A 34 -5.00 7.73 7.94
CA SER A 34 -6.43 8.06 7.98
C SER A 34 -7.08 7.45 9.21
N LYS A 35 -8.06 8.16 9.77
CA LYS A 35 -8.76 7.70 10.98
C LYS A 35 -9.59 6.45 10.73
N GLU A 36 -10.01 6.29 9.48
CA GLU A 36 -10.86 5.23 8.97
C GLU A 36 -10.04 3.97 8.61
N CYS A 37 -8.72 4.08 8.52
CA CYS A 37 -7.79 2.97 8.25
C CYS A 37 -7.00 2.60 9.52
N LEU A 38 -5.66 2.43 9.44
CA LEU A 38 -4.85 2.00 10.59
C LEU A 38 -4.74 3.07 11.68
N HIS A 39 -4.86 4.36 11.34
CA HIS A 39 -4.81 5.49 12.28
C HIS A 39 -3.53 5.48 13.15
N LEU A 40 -2.37 5.38 12.52
CA LEU A 40 -1.07 5.43 13.21
C LEU A 40 -0.74 6.86 13.65
N ASP A 41 -0.15 6.99 14.84
CA ASP A 41 0.23 8.27 15.43
C ASP A 41 1.60 8.69 14.88
N ARG A 42 1.60 9.71 14.03
CA ARG A 42 2.81 10.25 13.38
C ARG A 42 3.91 10.70 14.35
N VAL A 43 3.56 11.08 15.58
CA VAL A 43 4.49 11.63 16.57
C VAL A 43 5.03 10.55 17.49
N LYS A 44 4.20 9.57 17.85
CA LYS A 44 4.61 8.42 18.68
C LYS A 44 5.28 7.34 17.85
N ASP A 45 4.83 7.15 16.62
CA ASP A 45 5.35 6.15 15.69
C ASP A 45 6.49 6.73 14.84
N LYS A 46 7.46 7.39 15.48
CA LYS A 46 8.68 8.00 14.86
C LYS A 46 9.53 7.03 14.03
N ARG A 47 9.16 5.76 14.04
CA ARG A 47 9.79 4.62 13.37
C ARG A 47 9.12 4.27 12.02
N ILE A 48 8.07 5.00 11.62
CA ILE A 48 7.39 4.86 10.34
C ILE A 48 8.02 5.84 9.35
N SER A 49 9.10 5.40 8.71
CA SER A 49 9.40 5.87 7.36
C SER A 49 8.23 5.42 6.47
N VAL A 50 7.89 6.20 5.43
CA VAL A 50 6.95 5.75 4.39
C VAL A 50 7.78 5.24 3.21
N PRO A 51 8.40 4.05 3.27
CA PRO A 51 9.00 3.47 2.10
C PRO A 51 7.93 2.79 1.23
N SER A 52 8.26 2.66 -0.04
CA SER A 52 7.44 2.16 -1.13
C SER A 52 6.86 0.75 -0.90
N TRP A 53 5.54 0.64 -1.04
CA TRP A 53 4.79 -0.41 -1.78
C TRP A 53 5.38 -1.82 -1.83
N ALA A 54 5.28 -2.49 -0.68
CA ALA A 54 5.18 -3.95 -0.43
C ALA A 54 5.22 -4.20 1.09
N ALA A 55 5.56 -3.18 1.90
CA ALA A 55 5.77 -3.27 3.33
C ALA A 55 5.02 -2.14 4.07
N VAL A 56 3.69 -2.23 4.14
CA VAL A 56 2.96 -1.66 5.28
C VAL A 56 2.38 -2.90 5.96
N VAL A 57 3.03 -3.50 6.93
CA VAL A 57 3.39 -2.94 8.22
C VAL A 57 4.80 -3.40 8.60
N ARG A 58 5.36 -2.81 9.65
CA ARG A 58 6.56 -3.27 10.38
C ARG A 58 6.52 -4.73 10.90
N ALA A 59 5.69 -5.59 10.33
CA ALA A 59 5.78 -7.04 10.37
C ALA A 59 5.34 -7.59 9.01
N SER A 60 6.21 -8.40 8.43
CA SER A 60 5.85 -9.43 7.44
C SER A 60 5.34 -8.91 6.09
N SER A 61 6.25 -8.70 5.14
CA SER A 61 5.86 -8.60 3.73
C SER A 61 5.69 -10.01 3.16
N PHE A 62 4.51 -10.24 2.58
CA PHE A 62 4.18 -11.46 1.83
C PHE A 62 4.63 -11.24 0.39
N SER A 63 5.64 -11.98 -0.05
CA SER A 63 6.10 -11.95 -1.45
C SER A 63 6.54 -13.34 -1.84
N PRO A 64 6.30 -13.79 -3.10
CA PRO A 64 6.95 -15.00 -3.55
C PRO A 64 8.48 -14.77 -3.48
N ILE A 65 9.21 -15.80 -3.03
CA ILE A 65 10.67 -15.80 -2.83
C ILE A 65 11.49 -15.11 -3.93
N PRO A 66 11.13 -15.14 -5.25
CA PRO A 66 11.89 -14.45 -6.30
C PRO A 66 12.02 -12.93 -6.15
N HIS A 67 11.32 -12.30 -5.20
CA HIS A 67 11.29 -10.85 -5.04
C HIS A 67 11.77 -10.37 -3.65
N ALA A 68 12.38 -11.28 -2.88
CA ALA A 68 12.93 -11.01 -1.55
C ALA A 68 13.81 -9.76 -1.51
N ASP A 69 14.75 -9.64 -2.45
CA ASP A 69 15.71 -8.54 -2.50
C ASP A 69 15.04 -7.18 -2.64
N LEU A 70 14.01 -7.09 -3.47
CA LEU A 70 13.29 -5.83 -3.70
C LEU A 70 12.44 -5.43 -2.49
N VAL A 71 11.85 -6.40 -1.81
CA VAL A 71 11.04 -6.15 -0.61
C VAL A 71 11.93 -5.75 0.58
N LEU A 72 13.12 -6.36 0.72
CA LEU A 72 14.14 -5.92 1.67
C LEU A 72 14.68 -4.54 1.32
N LEU A 73 14.94 -4.27 0.04
CA LEU A 73 15.37 -2.97 -0.45
C LEU A 73 14.33 -1.89 -0.11
N TYR A 74 13.05 -2.21 -0.12
CA TYR A 74 11.98 -1.31 0.32
C TYR A 74 11.75 -1.25 1.84
N GLY A 75 12.63 -1.88 2.63
CA GLY A 75 12.68 -1.69 4.08
C GLY A 75 11.90 -2.73 4.89
N ALA A 76 11.51 -3.87 4.29
CA ALA A 76 11.00 -4.99 5.06
C ALA A 76 12.08 -5.51 6.03
N LYS A 77 11.69 -5.76 7.28
CA LYS A 77 12.59 -6.33 8.31
C LYS A 77 12.59 -7.87 8.28
N HIS A 78 11.46 -8.45 7.92
CA HIS A 78 11.23 -9.88 7.87
C HIS A 78 10.49 -10.23 6.58
N LEU A 79 10.86 -11.36 5.98
CA LEU A 79 10.23 -11.93 4.79
C LEU A 79 9.61 -13.28 5.15
N PHE A 80 8.41 -13.53 4.63
CA PHE A 80 7.73 -14.80 4.78
C PHE A 80 7.13 -15.23 3.44
N ASP A 81 7.27 -16.51 3.11
CA ASP A 81 6.61 -17.10 1.96
C ASP A 81 5.14 -17.34 2.30
N TYR A 82 4.23 -16.67 1.60
CA TYR A 82 2.79 -16.80 1.82
C TYR A 82 2.24 -18.20 1.52
N LYS A 83 3.02 -19.05 0.83
CA LYS A 83 2.69 -20.46 0.60
C LYS A 83 3.07 -21.37 1.77
N ASP A 84 3.77 -20.84 2.77
CA ASP A 84 4.14 -21.60 3.96
C ASP A 84 2.91 -21.89 4.82
N VAL A 85 2.62 -23.17 5.04
CA VAL A 85 1.48 -23.63 5.84
C VAL A 85 1.54 -23.18 7.30
N ASN A 86 2.72 -22.84 7.82
CA ASN A 86 2.93 -22.37 9.19
C ASN A 86 3.23 -20.86 9.25
N ILE A 87 2.85 -20.09 8.22
CA ILE A 87 3.18 -18.66 8.16
C ILE A 87 2.64 -17.87 9.35
N VAL A 88 1.46 -18.21 9.85
CA VAL A 88 0.82 -17.49 10.96
C VAL A 88 1.69 -17.60 12.22
N GLU A 89 2.15 -18.81 12.52
CA GLU A 89 3.01 -19.11 13.66
C GLU A 89 4.36 -18.42 13.54
N LYS A 90 4.98 -18.48 12.34
CA LYS A 90 6.26 -17.83 12.07
C LYS A 90 6.19 -16.32 12.24
N ILE A 91 5.10 -15.70 11.77
CA ILE A 91 4.88 -14.26 11.94
C ILE A 91 4.69 -13.92 13.43
N LYS A 92 3.88 -14.70 14.16
CA LYS A 92 3.69 -14.49 15.61
C LYS A 92 5.01 -14.60 16.40
N GLN A 93 5.88 -15.52 16.01
CA GLN A 93 7.19 -15.67 16.64
C GLN A 93 8.10 -14.46 16.36
N ALA A 94 8.12 -13.97 15.13
CA ALA A 94 8.96 -12.82 14.74
C ALA A 94 8.40 -11.47 15.23
N ALA A 95 7.08 -11.34 15.34
CA ALA A 95 6.37 -10.11 15.68
C ALA A 95 5.20 -10.37 16.65
N PRO A 96 5.45 -10.80 17.90
CA PRO A 96 4.40 -11.20 18.85
C PRO A 96 3.46 -10.07 19.26
N TYR A 97 3.85 -8.81 19.03
CA TYR A 97 3.08 -7.62 19.36
C TYR A 97 2.48 -6.93 18.12
N LEU A 98 2.28 -7.66 17.01
CA LEU A 98 1.76 -7.10 15.77
C LEU A 98 0.34 -6.53 15.94
N GLN A 99 0.19 -5.21 15.86
CA GLN A 99 -1.08 -4.50 16.08
C GLN A 99 -1.77 -4.04 14.79
N HIS A 100 -1.04 -3.94 13.69
CA HIS A 100 -1.54 -3.35 12.46
C HIS A 100 -1.15 -4.22 11.28
N ILE A 101 -2.04 -4.39 10.31
CA ILE A 101 -1.76 -5.09 9.05
C ILE A 101 -2.42 -4.31 7.93
N PHE A 102 -1.71 -4.15 6.82
CA PHE A 102 -2.32 -3.75 5.57
C PHE A 102 -2.24 -4.92 4.57
N ASP A 103 -3.41 -5.41 4.17
CA ASP A 103 -3.56 -6.43 3.15
C ASP A 103 -3.73 -5.77 1.78
N ALA A 104 -2.66 -5.82 0.98
CA ALA A 104 -2.61 -5.29 -0.37
C ALA A 104 -3.11 -6.27 -1.45
N VAL A 105 -3.46 -7.50 -1.07
CA VAL A 105 -4.00 -8.54 -1.98
C VAL A 105 -5.53 -8.59 -1.86
N GLY A 106 -6.00 -8.63 -0.62
CA GLY A 106 -7.42 -8.56 -0.28
C GLY A 106 -8.21 -9.71 -0.85
N ASN A 107 -7.90 -10.94 -0.48
CA ASN A 107 -8.69 -12.12 -0.82
C ASN A 107 -8.76 -13.05 0.41
N PRO A 108 -9.55 -14.15 0.37
CA PRO A 108 -9.67 -15.04 1.52
C PRO A 108 -8.32 -15.65 1.96
N THR A 109 -7.40 -15.86 1.02
CA THR A 109 -6.08 -16.47 1.32
C THR A 109 -5.05 -15.46 1.84
N SER A 110 -5.34 -14.15 1.81
CA SER A 110 -4.50 -13.11 2.39
C SER A 110 -5.10 -12.54 3.68
N SER A 111 -6.36 -12.10 3.64
CA SER A 111 -6.99 -11.35 4.73
C SER A 111 -7.17 -12.19 5.99
N ILE A 112 -7.67 -13.43 5.83
CA ILE A 112 -7.93 -14.33 6.94
C ILE A 112 -6.64 -14.69 7.69
N PRO A 113 -5.63 -15.34 7.07
CA PRO A 113 -4.41 -15.71 7.79
C PRO A 113 -3.66 -14.49 8.32
N ALA A 114 -3.65 -13.36 7.60
CA ALA A 114 -3.02 -12.15 8.10
C ALA A 114 -3.70 -11.67 9.40
N SER A 115 -5.03 -11.64 9.45
CA SER A 115 -5.75 -11.26 10.68
C SER A 115 -5.40 -12.14 11.89
N HIS A 116 -5.16 -13.43 11.68
CA HIS A 116 -4.79 -14.37 12.74
C HIS A 116 -3.40 -14.13 13.32
N THR A 117 -2.55 -13.33 12.66
CA THR A 117 -1.24 -12.90 13.20
C THR A 117 -1.32 -11.70 14.13
N LEU A 118 -2.45 -10.98 14.14
CA LEU A 118 -2.66 -9.84 15.01
C LEU A 118 -2.76 -10.29 16.47
N ARG A 119 -2.22 -9.46 17.37
CA ARG A 119 -2.62 -9.54 18.78
C ARG A 119 -4.06 -9.09 18.95
N SER A 120 -4.68 -9.49 20.07
CA SER A 120 -6.02 -9.05 20.44
C SER A 120 -6.15 -7.52 20.39
N GLY A 121 -7.23 -7.03 19.77
CA GLY A 121 -7.50 -5.62 19.51
C GLY A 121 -6.70 -5.00 18.34
N GLY A 122 -5.99 -5.81 17.56
CA GLY A 122 -5.28 -5.36 16.36
C GLY A 122 -6.21 -4.90 15.24
N THR A 123 -5.67 -4.16 14.27
CA THR A 123 -6.40 -3.66 13.09
C THR A 123 -5.84 -4.25 11.79
N LEU A 124 -6.72 -4.78 10.95
CA LEU A 124 -6.46 -5.12 9.56
C LEU A 124 -7.10 -4.07 8.64
N CYS A 125 -6.33 -3.56 7.68
CA CYS A 125 -6.79 -2.69 6.61
C CYS A 125 -6.63 -3.42 5.28
N THR A 126 -7.70 -3.58 4.50
CA THR A 126 -7.66 -4.23 3.18
C THR A 126 -7.81 -3.21 2.05
N VAL A 127 -7.24 -3.53 0.88
CA VAL A 127 -7.51 -2.78 -0.37
C VAL A 127 -8.90 -3.06 -0.96
N ARG A 128 -9.64 -4.06 -0.46
CA ARG A 128 -10.96 -4.40 -1.00
C ARG A 128 -12.05 -3.47 -0.47
N PRO A 129 -12.79 -2.79 -1.38
CA PRO A 129 -13.94 -1.98 -0.99
C PRO A 129 -14.97 -2.79 -0.20
N GLY A 130 -15.54 -2.18 0.84
CA GLY A 130 -16.60 -2.82 1.63
C GLY A 130 -16.10 -3.94 2.53
N LYS A 131 -14.77 -4.10 2.68
CA LYS A 131 -14.13 -5.16 3.47
C LYS A 131 -14.46 -6.56 2.96
N ASP A 132 -14.62 -6.69 1.65
CA ASP A 132 -14.88 -7.98 1.03
C ASP A 132 -13.80 -9.02 1.40
N HIS A 133 -14.21 -10.28 1.50
CA HIS A 133 -13.37 -11.42 1.90
C HIS A 133 -12.83 -11.39 3.34
N THR A 134 -13.54 -10.74 4.27
CA THR A 134 -13.12 -10.62 5.68
C THR A 134 -14.06 -11.26 6.70
N ASP A 135 -15.02 -12.09 6.29
CA ASP A 135 -16.03 -12.66 7.21
C ASP A 135 -15.44 -13.57 8.30
N ASN A 136 -14.33 -14.25 8.01
CA ASN A 136 -13.69 -15.23 8.89
C ASN A 136 -12.36 -14.74 9.50
N VAL A 137 -12.18 -13.43 9.65
CA VAL A 137 -10.98 -12.89 10.31
C VAL A 137 -10.96 -13.23 11.81
N ALA A 138 -9.78 -13.09 12.42
CA ALA A 138 -9.58 -13.30 13.85
C ALA A 138 -10.57 -12.51 14.71
N ALA A 139 -11.19 -13.20 15.67
CA ALA A 139 -12.12 -12.59 16.61
C ALA A 139 -11.46 -11.42 17.36
N GLY A 140 -12.16 -10.29 17.42
CA GLY A 140 -11.66 -9.06 18.06
C GLY A 140 -10.69 -8.23 17.20
N ALA A 141 -10.37 -8.65 15.97
CA ALA A 141 -9.66 -7.80 15.02
C ALA A 141 -10.61 -6.72 14.46
N ARG A 142 -10.14 -5.48 14.43
CA ARG A 142 -10.85 -4.39 13.75
C ARG A 142 -10.53 -4.44 12.25
N VAL A 143 -11.57 -4.56 11.41
CA VAL A 143 -11.41 -4.55 9.95
C VAL A 143 -11.80 -3.20 9.35
N THR A 144 -10.92 -2.68 8.50
CA THR A 144 -11.07 -1.43 7.75
C THR A 144 -10.70 -1.66 6.29
N ASP A 145 -11.11 -0.77 5.42
CA ASP A 145 -10.73 -0.73 4.01
C ASP A 145 -10.12 0.63 3.64
N VAL A 146 -9.32 0.65 2.57
CA VAL A 146 -8.81 1.89 1.98
C VAL A 146 -9.47 2.15 0.63
N LEU A 147 -10.11 3.31 0.53
CA LEU A 147 -10.67 3.81 -0.73
C LEU A 147 -9.83 5.01 -1.19
N VAL A 148 -8.85 4.78 -2.07
CA VAL A 148 -7.86 5.81 -2.43
C VAL A 148 -8.48 7.09 -3.01
N TRP A 149 -9.60 6.97 -3.72
CA TRP A 149 -10.32 8.13 -4.26
C TRP A 149 -10.81 9.10 -3.17
N THR A 150 -11.00 8.63 -1.93
CA THR A 150 -11.37 9.47 -0.77
C THR A 150 -10.21 10.38 -0.30
N ALA A 151 -8.99 10.17 -0.80
CA ALA A 151 -7.91 11.15 -0.63
C ALA A 151 -8.26 12.48 -1.32
N PHE A 152 -9.07 12.42 -2.37
CA PHE A 152 -9.35 13.55 -3.25
C PHE A 152 -10.80 14.06 -3.14
N LEU A 153 -11.72 13.22 -2.65
CA LEU A 153 -13.14 13.53 -2.54
C LEU A 153 -13.55 13.78 -1.08
N GLU A 154 -13.84 15.04 -0.76
CA GLU A 154 -14.83 15.46 0.25
C GLU A 154 -15.92 16.23 -0.52
N ASN A 155 -17.15 16.33 0.01
CA ASN A 155 -18.28 17.05 -0.62
C ASN A 155 -17.79 18.27 -1.39
N HIS A 156 -18.13 18.32 -2.69
CA HIS A 156 -17.74 19.32 -3.70
C HIS A 156 -18.06 20.75 -3.24
N SER A 157 -17.32 21.23 -2.26
CA SER A 157 -17.29 22.60 -1.82
C SER A 157 -16.16 23.27 -2.59
N TYR A 158 -16.34 24.55 -2.94
CA TYR A 158 -15.31 25.36 -3.57
C TYR A 158 -14.09 25.45 -2.63
N GLY A 159 -13.17 24.47 -2.69
CA GLY A 159 -12.03 24.35 -1.78
C GLY A 159 -11.36 22.97 -1.81
N PHE A 160 -10.09 22.88 -1.40
CA PHE A 160 -9.35 21.61 -1.36
C PHE A 160 -9.57 20.90 -0.03
N SER A 161 -9.89 19.60 -0.09
CA SER A 161 -10.18 18.80 1.10
C SER A 161 -9.05 18.88 2.13
N LYS A 162 -9.40 18.80 3.42
CA LYS A 162 -8.39 18.81 4.50
C LYS A 162 -7.41 17.64 4.33
N ARG A 163 -7.91 16.49 3.86
CA ARG A 163 -7.12 15.30 3.55
C ARG A 163 -6.10 15.56 2.45
N ALA A 164 -6.52 16.11 1.31
CA ALA A 164 -5.61 16.33 0.19
C ALA A 164 -4.54 17.40 0.51
N ARG A 165 -4.87 18.46 1.27
CA ARG A 165 -3.86 19.40 1.81
C ARG A 165 -2.83 18.71 2.70
N THR A 166 -3.30 17.79 3.55
CA THR A 166 -2.44 17.08 4.51
C THR A 166 -1.56 16.04 3.80
N LEU A 167 -2.09 15.34 2.81
CA LEU A 167 -1.34 14.46 1.92
C LEU A 167 -0.23 15.25 1.22
N ARG A 168 -0.57 16.35 0.55
CA ARG A 168 0.41 17.22 -0.14
C ARG A 168 1.50 17.72 0.81
N ARG A 169 1.14 18.23 1.99
CA ARG A 169 2.09 18.70 3.00
C ARG A 169 3.00 17.57 3.49
N THR A 170 2.46 16.37 3.65
CA THR A 170 3.24 15.19 4.03
C THR A 170 4.22 14.85 2.93
N LEU A 171 3.77 14.74 1.68
CA LEU A 171 4.61 14.35 0.55
C LEU A 171 5.75 15.35 0.31
N ARG A 172 5.53 16.65 0.55
CA ARG A 172 6.60 17.67 0.54
C ARG A 172 7.68 17.44 1.60
N GLY A 173 7.34 16.80 2.72
CA GLY A 173 8.27 16.45 3.79
C GLY A 173 8.95 15.09 3.60
N VAL A 174 8.49 14.27 2.65
CA VAL A 174 9.14 12.99 2.35
C VAL A 174 10.39 13.27 1.53
N ARG A 175 11.56 13.05 2.14
CA ARG A 175 12.86 13.32 1.50
C ARG A 175 13.23 12.31 0.41
N VAL A 176 12.73 11.08 0.51
CA VAL A 176 13.00 10.00 -0.46
C VAL A 176 11.75 9.14 -0.60
N VAL A 177 11.15 9.14 -1.79
CA VAL A 177 10.19 8.12 -2.21
C VAL A 177 10.84 7.33 -3.34
N ARG A 178 10.91 6.01 -3.20
CA ARG A 178 11.40 5.14 -4.28
C ARG A 178 10.26 4.86 -5.26
N SER A 179 10.55 5.02 -6.55
CA SER A 179 9.68 4.60 -7.64
C SER A 179 9.56 3.08 -7.67
N SER A 180 8.49 2.58 -8.28
CA SER A 180 8.42 1.19 -8.73
C SER A 180 9.09 1.07 -10.10
N HIS A 181 9.57 -0.13 -10.44
CA HIS A 181 10.09 -0.39 -11.78
C HIS A 181 8.96 -0.25 -12.82
N PRO A 182 9.08 0.63 -13.82
CA PRO A 182 8.05 0.78 -14.85
C PRO A 182 8.24 -0.22 -15.99
N LYS A 183 7.14 -0.81 -16.46
CA LYS A 183 7.07 -1.50 -17.75
C LYS A 183 6.34 -0.55 -18.72
N ILE A 184 7.09 -0.03 -19.67
CA ILE A 184 6.60 1.00 -20.61
C ILE A 184 5.86 0.32 -21.77
N TYR A 185 4.70 0.87 -22.10
CA TYR A 185 3.93 0.61 -23.31
C TYR A 185 3.81 1.95 -24.06
N HIS A 186 4.00 1.92 -25.39
CA HIS A 186 4.01 3.13 -26.19
C HIS A 186 2.66 3.35 -26.86
N GLY A 187 2.14 4.58 -26.76
CA GLY A 187 0.89 5.01 -27.36
C GLY A 187 -0.37 4.58 -26.60
N PRO A 188 -1.50 5.28 -26.83
CA PRO A 188 -2.77 4.98 -26.16
C PRO A 188 -3.35 3.62 -26.57
N ASP A 189 -3.02 3.14 -27.78
CA ASP A 189 -3.54 1.87 -28.32
C ASP A 189 -3.02 0.63 -27.57
N ALA A 190 -1.96 0.78 -26.78
CA ALA A 190 -1.44 -0.29 -25.93
C ALA A 190 -2.22 -0.45 -24.60
N ALA A 191 -3.13 0.48 -24.28
CA ALA A 191 -3.89 0.45 -23.03
C ALA A 191 -4.72 -0.84 -22.83
N PRO A 192 -5.43 -1.37 -23.83
CA PRO A 192 -6.14 -2.64 -23.69
C PRO A 192 -5.22 -3.82 -23.35
N GLU A 193 -4.02 -3.88 -23.94
CA GLU A 193 -3.05 -4.96 -23.66
C GLU A 193 -2.58 -4.92 -22.20
N GLY A 194 -2.22 -3.74 -21.70
CA GLY A 194 -1.76 -3.60 -20.34
C GLY A 194 -2.86 -3.86 -19.31
N LEU A 195 -4.10 -3.44 -19.58
CA LEU A 195 -5.26 -3.77 -18.74
C LEU A 195 -5.54 -5.28 -18.70
N GLN A 196 -5.46 -5.96 -19.84
CA GLN A 196 -5.65 -7.42 -19.87
C GLN A 196 -4.58 -8.15 -19.06
N LYS A 197 -3.32 -7.71 -19.13
CA LYS A 197 -2.24 -8.31 -18.31
C LYS A 197 -2.45 -8.14 -16.81
N ASP A 198 -3.01 -7.01 -16.38
CA ASP A 198 -3.39 -6.78 -14.98
C ASP A 198 -4.51 -7.74 -14.56
N GLN A 199 -5.57 -7.84 -15.36
CA GLN A 199 -6.70 -8.74 -15.12
C GLN A 199 -6.28 -10.22 -15.08
N ASP A 200 -5.35 -10.62 -15.94
CA ASP A 200 -4.78 -11.96 -15.99
C ASP A 200 -3.84 -12.27 -14.80
N GLY A 201 -3.54 -11.29 -13.94
CA GLY A 201 -2.60 -11.46 -12.82
C GLY A 201 -1.16 -11.68 -13.27
N LYS A 202 -0.79 -11.22 -14.47
CA LYS A 202 0.56 -11.41 -15.06
C LYS A 202 1.57 -10.34 -14.65
N ILE A 203 1.14 -9.32 -13.90
CA ILE A 203 2.01 -8.27 -13.40
C ILE A 203 2.73 -8.77 -12.15
N SER A 204 4.07 -8.78 -12.19
CA SER A 204 4.90 -9.05 -11.02
C SER A 204 6.02 -8.04 -10.90
N VAL A 205 6.00 -7.25 -9.82
CA VAL A 205 7.07 -6.34 -9.41
C VAL A 205 7.41 -5.21 -10.39
N TYR A 206 6.46 -4.86 -11.25
CA TYR A 206 6.51 -3.65 -12.05
C TYR A 206 5.16 -2.94 -12.06
N LYS A 207 5.16 -1.67 -12.47
CA LYS A 207 3.93 -0.95 -12.83
C LYS A 207 3.87 -0.71 -14.32
N ILE A 208 2.69 -0.89 -14.90
CA ILE A 208 2.44 -0.53 -16.30
C ILE A 208 2.40 0.99 -16.40
N VAL A 209 3.16 1.52 -17.35
CA VAL A 209 3.20 2.95 -17.68
C VAL A 209 2.97 3.09 -19.18
N TYR A 210 2.06 3.98 -19.56
CA TYR A 210 1.83 4.33 -20.95
C TYR A 210 2.56 5.63 -21.26
N GLU A 211 3.48 5.57 -22.22
CA GLU A 211 4.20 6.73 -22.73
C GLU A 211 3.50 7.23 -24.00
N LEU A 212 3.18 8.52 -24.02
CA LEU A 212 2.43 9.19 -25.09
C LEU A 212 3.37 9.94 -26.03
#